data_AF-A0A0H3I6P2-F1
#
_entry.id   AF-A0A0H3I6P2-F1
#
_cell.length_a   1.000
_cell.length_b   1.000
_cell.length_c   1.000
_cell.angle_alpha   90.00
_cell.angle_beta   90.00
_cell.angle_gamma   90.00
#
_symmetry.space_group_name_H-M   'P 1'
#
loop_
_entity.id
_entity.type
_entity.pdbx_description
1 polymer ?
#
loop_
_entity_poly.entity_id
_entity_poly.type
_entity_poly.pdbx_seq_one_letter_code
_entity_poly.pdbx_strand_id
1 'polypeptide(L)'
;MKLGLKPRLIGDDEQKVIFDEVSSPSYGVAQGDVSSEYYFKSNKDVKWTMRNDYLRKYLWMKGCVGVKVFFYEAYIERTKDVLDLLSGSNHYVLNLPWIEFEIVDHGDRIILQAWGTVQSVQPELCVELDINSLVWPGHTVPMTTSRANDYRKSECLYVDDSFLIKYEKDKTYEAIPFFDGDHYRADPSYGGQWAFRDCIRVGRNLVKMPFYELYRGVPEKEIYHVFDYAKDPNLIDFSLINVEHIVSKTFRFTRELVDLNDSLISLAKILNIPLSSSDIFEYNKDELNAEGLRNYPVLQKLAHVASSDMQEQDFLARCKTINEIINKIRVGSLKKLMIAMGVNAKDVERLQPLKLLQGILNLTEGIIEQNEEPSALKHANEFTNFNSTNLKLAPLFINNDLRNSEAHEAVDKSIEHLAKLGFDSATLASGYSHALDFLFDKVIESLKHVNIALNKAMH
;
A
#
# COMPACT_ATOMS: atom_id res chain seq x y z
N MET A 1 34.05 -9.94 17.81
CA MET A 1 33.09 -9.41 16.82
C MET A 1 31.87 -8.92 17.57
N LYS A 2 31.68 -7.61 17.78
CA LYS A 2 30.87 -7.12 18.91
C LYS A 2 29.39 -6.80 18.62
N LEU A 3 28.95 -6.64 17.36
CA LEU A 3 27.56 -6.27 17.02
C LEU A 3 26.82 -7.29 16.13
N GLY A 4 27.44 -8.42 15.76
CA GLY A 4 26.79 -9.46 14.93
C GLY A 4 26.50 -9.10 13.47
N LEU A 5 26.77 -7.86 13.04
CA LEU A 5 26.52 -7.39 11.68
C LEU A 5 27.43 -8.08 10.65
N LYS A 6 26.91 -8.27 9.43
CA LYS A 6 27.62 -8.86 8.30
C LYS A 6 27.91 -7.79 7.25
N PRO A 7 29.13 -7.71 6.72
CA PRO A 7 29.47 -6.74 5.68
C PRO A 7 28.96 -7.18 4.32
N ARG A 8 28.54 -6.20 3.52
CA ARG A 8 28.24 -6.26 2.10
C ARG A 8 29.00 -5.13 1.41
N LEU A 9 29.77 -5.46 0.39
CA LEU A 9 30.54 -4.51 -0.40
C LEU A 9 29.71 -4.13 -1.64
N ILE A 10 29.58 -2.84 -1.90
CA ILE A 10 29.09 -2.32 -3.17
C ILE A 10 30.28 -1.69 -3.87
N GLY A 11 30.54 -2.16 -5.09
CA GLY A 11 31.67 -1.70 -5.90
C GLY A 11 31.20 -1.47 -7.34
N ASP A 12 30.81 -0.24 -7.62
CA ASP A 12 30.65 0.33 -8.97
C ASP A 12 31.13 1.80 -8.88
N ASP A 13 30.23 2.79 -8.87
CA ASP A 13 30.56 4.23 -8.85
C ASP A 13 31.02 4.74 -7.46
N GLU A 14 30.68 4.05 -6.38
CA GLU A 14 31.07 4.38 -5.01
C GLU A 14 31.60 3.13 -4.29
N GLN A 15 32.82 3.19 -3.74
CA GLN A 15 33.36 2.13 -2.90
C GLN A 15 32.84 2.26 -1.46
N LYS A 16 31.72 1.57 -1.17
CA LYS A 16 31.07 1.60 0.15
C LYS A 16 31.05 0.22 0.79
N VAL A 17 31.28 0.18 2.10
CA VAL A 17 30.97 -0.97 2.95
C VAL A 17 29.65 -0.69 3.64
N ILE A 18 28.74 -1.66 3.55
CA ILE A 18 27.47 -1.66 4.26
C ILE A 18 27.48 -2.84 5.23
N PHE A 19 27.09 -2.62 6.47
CA PHE A 19 26.88 -3.65 7.47
C PHE A 19 25.39 -3.86 7.68
N ASP A 20 24.95 -5.08 7.44
CA ASP A 20 23.55 -5.52 7.55
C ASP A 20 23.38 -6.43 8.79
N GLU A 21 22.21 -6.40 9.42
CA GLU A 21 21.82 -7.42 10.40
C GLU A 21 21.10 -8.54 9.65
N VAL A 22 21.65 -9.77 9.64
CA VAL A 22 21.12 -10.86 8.79
C VAL A 22 20.00 -11.65 9.46
N SER A 23 19.86 -11.54 10.79
CA SER A 23 18.78 -12.15 11.56
C SER A 23 17.45 -11.41 11.46
N SER A 24 17.42 -10.26 10.77
CA SER A 24 16.22 -9.45 10.61
C SER A 24 16.29 -8.69 9.26
N PRO A 25 15.17 -8.21 8.68
CA PRO A 25 15.20 -7.35 7.49
C PRO A 25 15.70 -5.94 7.86
N SER A 26 16.95 -5.83 8.32
CA SER A 26 17.56 -4.58 8.76
C SER A 26 18.88 -4.39 8.00
N TYR A 27 18.75 -3.77 6.84
CA TYR A 27 19.87 -3.45 5.95
C TYR A 27 20.40 -2.04 6.24
N GLY A 28 21.66 -1.79 5.90
CA GLY A 28 22.23 -0.44 6.03
C GLY A 28 22.41 0.01 7.48
N VAL A 29 22.57 -0.94 8.42
CA VAL A 29 22.71 -0.62 9.85
C VAL A 29 23.88 0.32 10.09
N ALA A 30 25.01 0.07 9.43
CA ALA A 30 26.12 0.99 9.36
C ALA A 30 26.67 1.01 7.94
N GLN A 31 26.94 2.18 7.39
CA GLN A 31 27.51 2.30 6.05
C GLN A 31 28.51 3.45 5.99
N GLY A 32 29.54 3.30 5.18
CA GLY A 32 30.53 4.34 5.00
C GLY A 32 31.51 4.04 3.90
N ASP A 33 32.32 5.04 3.59
CA ASP A 33 33.32 4.96 2.54
C ASP A 33 34.46 4.04 2.96
N VAL A 34 34.96 3.26 2.00
CA VAL A 34 36.20 2.52 2.19
C VAL A 34 37.36 3.49 1.99
N SER A 35 38.21 3.68 3.01
CA SER A 35 39.53 4.28 2.82
C SER A 35 40.51 3.19 2.42
N SER A 36 40.77 3.05 1.12
CA SER A 36 41.77 2.14 0.59
C SER A 36 43.16 2.78 0.68
N GLU A 37 43.72 2.95 1.88
CA GLU A 37 45.16 3.21 2.02
C GLU A 37 45.73 2.35 3.14
N TYR A 38 46.60 1.41 2.75
CA TYR A 38 47.30 0.45 3.62
C TYR A 38 48.38 1.11 4.52
N TYR A 39 48.42 2.44 4.56
CA TYR A 39 49.33 3.23 5.38
C TYR A 39 48.50 4.06 6.36
N PHE A 40 48.90 4.06 7.62
CA PHE A 40 48.19 4.50 8.82
C PHE A 40 47.69 5.98 8.88
N LYS A 41 47.54 6.68 7.76
CA LYS A 41 46.94 8.03 7.67
C LYS A 41 45.99 8.11 6.48
N SER A 42 44.71 8.37 6.75
CA SER A 42 43.72 8.63 5.71
C SER A 42 43.97 9.99 5.07
N ASN A 43 44.13 10.05 3.75
CA ASN A 43 44.20 11.30 2.98
C ASN A 43 42.83 11.96 2.72
N LYS A 44 41.73 11.33 3.18
CA LYS A 44 40.36 11.84 3.02
C LYS A 44 39.54 11.74 4.31
N ASP A 45 38.57 12.62 4.45
CA ASP A 45 37.54 12.51 5.48
C ASP A 45 36.69 11.27 5.22
N VAL A 46 36.79 10.27 6.09
CA VAL A 46 35.98 9.05 6.00
C VAL A 46 34.72 9.25 6.82
N LYS A 47 33.57 9.25 6.17
CA LYS A 47 32.27 9.43 6.82
C LYS A 47 31.53 8.11 6.91
N TRP A 48 30.94 7.87 8.08
CA TRP A 48 30.11 6.71 8.36
C TRP A 48 28.76 7.18 8.90
N THR A 49 27.71 6.50 8.47
CA THR A 49 26.36 6.64 9.02
C THR A 49 26.01 5.33 9.72
N MET A 50 25.39 5.41 10.89
CA MET A 50 24.97 4.25 11.67
C MET A 50 23.61 4.53 12.32
N ARG A 51 22.74 3.51 12.34
CA ARG A 51 21.44 3.60 13.03
C ARG A 51 21.64 3.86 14.52
N ASN A 52 20.78 4.71 15.11
CA ASN A 52 21.03 5.28 16.44
C ASN A 52 21.11 4.25 17.57
N ASP A 53 20.25 3.23 17.55
CA ASP A 53 20.23 2.13 18.51
C ASP A 53 21.55 1.33 18.49
N TYR A 54 22.08 1.02 17.30
CA TYR A 54 23.38 0.38 17.18
C TYR A 54 24.53 1.32 17.51
N LEU A 55 24.43 2.62 17.18
CA LEU A 55 25.44 3.62 17.53
C LEU A 55 25.57 3.74 19.06
N ARG A 56 24.46 3.83 19.79
CA ARG A 56 24.45 3.86 21.27
C ARG A 56 25.06 2.60 21.85
N LYS A 57 24.68 1.42 21.35
CA LYS A 57 25.28 0.15 21.76
C LYS A 57 26.78 0.12 21.48
N TYR A 58 27.20 0.57 20.31
CA TYR A 58 28.62 0.66 19.92
C TYR A 58 29.41 1.58 20.87
N LEU A 59 28.89 2.78 21.13
CA LEU A 59 29.47 3.79 22.01
C LEU A 59 29.56 3.27 23.46
N TRP A 60 28.50 2.64 23.97
CA TRP A 60 28.50 1.97 25.28
C TRP A 60 29.58 0.88 25.36
N MET A 61 29.67 -0.01 24.36
CA MET A 61 30.69 -1.07 24.32
C MET A 61 32.13 -0.56 24.23
N LYS A 62 32.32 0.68 23.78
CA LYS A 62 33.62 1.35 23.64
C LYS A 62 33.92 2.31 24.78
N GLY A 63 32.93 2.66 25.62
CA GLY A 63 33.06 3.70 26.64
C GLY A 63 33.27 5.09 26.05
N CYS A 64 32.69 5.37 24.87
CA CYS A 64 32.87 6.64 24.15
C CYS A 64 31.55 7.42 24.08
N VAL A 65 31.61 8.74 24.03
CA VAL A 65 30.44 9.62 23.79
C VAL A 65 30.40 10.05 22.32
N GLY A 66 29.20 10.24 21.77
CA GLY A 66 29.01 10.87 20.48
C GLY A 66 28.98 12.38 20.63
N VAL A 67 29.82 13.09 19.89
CA VAL A 67 29.87 14.56 19.86
C VAL A 67 29.37 15.09 18.53
N LYS A 68 28.56 16.15 18.56
CA LYS A 68 28.15 16.92 17.39
C LYS A 68 29.07 18.14 17.31
N VAL A 69 29.75 18.28 16.19
CA VAL A 69 30.49 19.50 15.83
C VAL A 69 29.53 20.44 15.10
N PHE A 70 29.57 21.72 15.43
CA PHE A 70 28.77 22.74 14.74
C PHE A 70 29.60 24.00 14.46
N PHE A 71 29.17 24.72 13.43
CA PHE A 71 29.63 26.06 13.11
C PHE A 71 28.41 26.98 13.06
N TYR A 72 28.50 28.14 13.70
CA TYR A 72 27.49 29.18 13.67
C TYR A 72 28.14 30.50 13.28
N GLU A 73 27.50 31.24 12.38
CA GLU A 73 27.92 32.57 11.95
C GLU A 73 26.69 33.47 11.86
N ALA A 74 26.80 34.68 12.40
CA ALA A 74 25.76 35.69 12.27
C ALA A 74 26.33 37.11 12.29
N TYR A 75 25.65 38.01 11.59
CA TYR A 75 25.82 39.44 11.81
C TYR A 75 25.09 39.84 13.09
N ILE A 76 25.77 40.58 13.95
CA ILE A 76 25.21 41.08 15.21
C ILE A 76 25.19 42.60 15.24
N GLU A 77 24.26 43.17 16.01
CA GLU A 77 24.15 44.60 16.18
C GLU A 77 25.33 45.16 16.99
N ARG A 78 25.79 46.36 16.62
CA ARG A 78 26.82 47.10 17.37
C ARG A 78 26.19 47.74 18.62
N THR A 79 26.03 46.94 19.66
CA THR A 79 25.52 47.38 20.97
C THR A 79 26.66 47.77 21.91
N LYS A 80 26.33 48.40 23.04
CA LYS A 80 27.32 48.76 24.07
C LYS A 80 28.03 47.52 24.61
N ASP A 81 27.31 46.44 24.87
CA ASP A 81 27.87 45.20 25.41
C ASP A 81 28.89 44.55 24.44
N VAL A 82 28.62 44.61 23.13
CA VAL A 82 29.55 44.11 22.09
C VAL A 82 30.81 44.98 22.02
N LEU A 83 30.66 46.30 22.11
CA LEU A 83 31.79 47.23 22.13
C LEU A 83 32.64 47.08 23.39
N ASP A 84 32.00 46.82 24.54
CA ASP A 84 32.68 46.56 25.81
C ASP A 84 33.49 45.24 25.72
N LEU A 85 32.93 44.18 25.12
CA LEU A 85 33.65 42.93 24.84
C LEU A 85 34.85 43.12 23.92
N LEU A 86 34.71 43.95 22.87
CA LEU A 86 35.79 44.28 21.95
C LEU A 86 36.89 45.13 22.62
N SER A 87 36.57 45.88 23.68
CA SER A 87 37.53 46.66 24.49
C SER A 87 38.46 47.57 23.65
N GLY A 88 37.93 48.14 22.55
CA GLY A 88 38.67 48.99 21.62
C GLY A 88 39.52 48.26 20.57
N SER A 89 39.52 46.93 20.57
CA SER A 89 40.04 46.08 19.49
C SER A 89 38.96 45.85 18.42
N ASN A 90 39.37 45.41 17.23
CA ASN A 90 38.45 44.96 16.18
C ASN A 90 38.19 43.44 16.24
N HIS A 91 38.81 42.73 17.20
CA HIS A 91 38.71 41.29 17.33
C HIS A 91 38.69 40.89 18.79
N TYR A 92 37.72 40.06 19.15
CA TYR A 92 37.60 39.39 20.43
C TYR A 92 37.57 37.88 20.20
N VAL A 93 38.32 37.13 20.99
CA VAL A 93 38.37 35.66 20.95
C VAL A 93 38.12 35.10 22.33
N LEU A 94 37.23 34.12 22.42
CA LEU A 94 36.98 33.31 23.60
C LEU A 94 37.19 31.84 23.24
N ASN A 95 38.20 31.24 23.87
CA ASN A 95 38.50 29.82 23.70
C ASN A 95 38.13 29.07 24.98
N LEU A 96 37.11 28.22 24.87
CA LEU A 96 36.71 27.27 25.91
C LEU A 96 36.96 25.84 25.40
N PRO A 97 37.09 24.84 26.29
CA PRO A 97 37.37 23.46 25.88
C PRO A 97 36.39 22.83 24.88
N TRP A 98 35.19 23.40 24.73
CA TRP A 98 34.12 22.90 23.87
C TRP A 98 33.69 23.90 22.79
N ILE A 99 34.19 25.15 22.79
CA ILE A 99 33.81 26.18 21.82
C ILE A 99 34.94 27.18 21.60
N GLU A 100 35.26 27.40 20.33
CA GLU A 100 36.03 28.53 19.84
C GLU A 100 35.04 29.58 19.36
N PHE A 101 35.11 30.76 19.94
CA PHE A 101 34.15 31.84 19.71
C PHE A 101 34.92 33.12 19.37
N GLU A 102 34.49 33.83 18.35
CA GLU A 102 35.05 35.13 18.03
C GLU A 102 34.01 36.16 17.60
N ILE A 103 34.32 37.41 17.88
CA ILE A 103 33.60 38.59 17.39
C ILE A 103 34.61 39.43 16.62
N VAL A 104 34.31 39.73 15.37
CA VAL A 104 35.15 40.53 14.48
C VAL A 104 34.36 41.75 14.01
N ASP A 105 34.90 42.95 14.25
CA ASP A 105 34.36 44.20 13.74
C ASP A 105 35.03 44.56 12.40
N HIS A 106 34.24 44.55 11.32
CA HIS A 106 34.68 44.93 9.97
C HIS A 106 34.38 46.40 9.63
N GLY A 107 33.90 47.18 10.59
CA GLY A 107 33.62 48.61 10.46
C GLY A 107 32.17 48.91 10.10
N ASP A 108 31.66 48.34 9.02
CA ASP A 108 30.25 48.47 8.62
C ASP A 108 29.35 47.43 9.31
N ARG A 109 29.90 46.28 9.70
CA ARG A 109 29.20 45.17 10.36
C ARG A 109 30.10 44.48 11.37
N ILE A 110 29.46 43.87 12.36
CA ILE A 110 30.11 42.99 13.33
C ILE A 110 29.65 41.56 13.07
N ILE A 111 30.61 40.64 12.94
CA ILE A 111 30.36 39.22 12.73
C ILE A 111 30.68 38.48 14.03
N LEU A 112 29.82 37.53 14.38
CA LEU A 112 30.03 36.56 15.43
C LEU A 112 30.18 35.19 14.78
N GLN A 113 31.26 34.48 15.13
CA GLN A 113 31.52 33.11 14.69
C GLN A 113 31.76 32.20 15.89
N ALA A 114 31.26 30.97 15.79
CA ALA A 114 31.41 29.96 16.81
C ALA A 114 31.61 28.58 16.21
N TRP A 115 32.71 27.92 16.57
CA TRP A 115 32.96 26.50 16.30
C TRP A 115 32.87 25.74 17.61
N GLY A 116 31.88 24.87 17.73
CA GLY A 116 31.61 24.18 18.98
C GLY A 116 31.45 22.68 18.83
N THR A 117 31.67 21.99 19.93
CA THR A 117 31.40 20.57 20.09
C THR A 117 30.44 20.36 21.26
N VAL A 118 29.37 19.62 21.04
CA VAL A 118 28.37 19.31 22.07
C VAL A 118 28.20 17.81 22.15
N GLN A 119 28.17 17.27 23.36
CA GLN A 119 27.79 15.87 23.56
C GLN A 119 26.35 15.67 23.08
N SER A 120 26.18 14.78 22.10
CA SER A 120 24.90 14.55 21.42
C SER A 120 24.35 13.14 21.68
N VAL A 121 25.23 12.17 21.93
CA VAL A 121 24.85 10.78 22.20
C VAL A 121 25.63 10.24 23.38
N GLN A 122 24.93 9.88 24.45
CA GLN A 122 25.55 9.26 25.63
C GLN A 122 25.79 7.76 25.40
N PRO A 123 26.85 7.17 26.00
CA PRO A 123 27.13 5.74 26.00
C PRO A 123 26.17 5.01 26.96
N GLU A 124 24.87 5.20 26.78
CA GLU A 124 23.85 4.52 27.56
C GLU A 124 23.28 3.41 26.68
N LEU A 125 23.25 2.19 27.22
CA LEU A 125 22.57 1.08 26.57
C LEU A 125 21.08 1.44 26.55
N CYS A 126 20.46 1.36 25.37
CA CYS A 126 19.01 1.45 25.29
C CYS A 126 18.41 0.38 26.22
N VAL A 127 17.34 0.73 26.93
CA VAL A 127 16.60 -0.25 27.75
C VAL A 127 16.25 -1.43 26.85
N GLU A 128 16.65 -2.64 27.26
CA GLU A 128 16.26 -3.86 26.56
C GLU A 128 14.74 -3.98 26.68
N LEU A 129 14.07 -3.90 25.54
CA LEU A 129 12.63 -4.13 25.47
C LEU A 129 12.41 -5.64 25.52
N ASP A 130 11.60 -6.11 26.46
CA ASP A 130 11.22 -7.52 26.57
C ASP A 130 9.77 -7.74 26.13
N ILE A 131 9.56 -8.50 25.06
CA ILE A 131 8.23 -8.81 24.53
C ILE A 131 7.34 -9.56 25.53
N ASN A 132 7.95 -10.20 26.53
CA ASN A 132 7.23 -10.89 27.61
C ASN A 132 6.63 -9.94 28.63
N SER A 133 7.05 -8.67 28.64
CA SER A 133 6.49 -7.62 29.50
C SER A 133 5.26 -6.94 28.90
N LEU A 134 4.95 -7.20 27.62
CA LEU A 134 3.84 -6.56 26.91
C LEU A 134 2.49 -6.99 27.49
N VAL A 135 1.72 -6.00 27.96
CA VAL A 135 0.31 -6.16 28.33
C VAL A 135 -0.54 -5.71 27.14
N TRP A 136 -1.12 -6.68 26.45
CA TRP A 136 -1.91 -6.45 25.24
C TRP A 136 -3.27 -5.82 25.56
N PRO A 137 -3.84 -5.00 24.66
CA PRO A 137 -5.18 -4.47 24.82
C PRO A 137 -6.21 -5.57 25.15
N GLY A 138 -7.08 -5.32 26.13
CA GLY A 138 -8.02 -6.32 26.66
C GLY A 138 -7.44 -7.31 27.69
N HIS A 139 -6.14 -7.28 27.97
CA HIS A 139 -5.50 -8.12 28.99
C HIS A 139 -5.02 -7.31 30.19
N THR A 140 -5.00 -7.93 31.37
CA THR A 140 -4.54 -7.32 32.63
C THR A 140 -3.17 -7.80 33.06
N VAL A 141 -2.66 -8.86 32.44
CA VAL A 141 -1.35 -9.47 32.73
C VAL A 141 -0.55 -9.64 31.45
N PRO A 142 0.79 -9.58 31.52
CA PRO A 142 1.63 -9.69 30.34
C PRO A 142 1.40 -10.98 29.54
N MET A 143 1.55 -10.88 28.22
CA MET A 143 1.59 -12.04 27.34
C MET A 143 3.04 -12.50 27.19
N THR A 144 3.41 -13.52 27.95
CA THR A 144 4.73 -14.15 27.85
C THR A 144 4.75 -15.23 26.78
N THR A 145 5.92 -15.55 26.23
CA THR A 145 6.12 -16.69 25.31
C THR A 145 5.60 -17.99 25.91
N SER A 146 5.78 -18.21 27.21
CA SER A 146 5.25 -19.40 27.89
C SER A 146 3.73 -19.46 27.90
N ARG A 147 3.05 -18.32 28.06
CA ARG A 147 1.58 -18.24 28.00
C ARG A 147 1.07 -18.39 26.57
N ALA A 148 1.67 -17.68 25.63
CA ALA A 148 1.30 -17.74 24.22
C ALA A 148 1.46 -19.15 23.63
N ASN A 149 2.49 -19.90 24.06
CA ASN A 149 2.73 -21.28 23.65
C ASN A 149 1.68 -22.29 24.16
N ASP A 150 0.82 -21.92 25.11
CA ASP A 150 -0.26 -22.78 25.58
C ASP A 150 -1.44 -22.79 24.59
N TYR A 151 -1.29 -23.51 23.49
CA TYR A 151 -2.25 -23.60 22.38
C TYR A 151 -3.67 -23.97 22.81
N ARG A 152 -3.82 -24.64 23.96
CA ARG A 152 -5.13 -25.04 24.54
C ARG A 152 -6.00 -23.86 24.92
N LYS A 153 -5.41 -22.68 25.14
CA LYS A 153 -6.16 -21.47 25.51
C LYS A 153 -6.80 -20.77 24.31
N SER A 154 -6.31 -21.03 23.10
CA SER A 154 -6.81 -20.45 21.84
C SER A 154 -7.03 -18.92 21.91
N GLU A 155 -6.16 -18.22 22.65
CA GLU A 155 -6.23 -16.76 22.78
C GLU A 155 -5.82 -16.09 21.47
N CYS A 156 -6.66 -15.20 20.97
CA CYS A 156 -6.43 -14.41 19.77
C CYS A 156 -6.41 -12.93 20.10
N LEU A 157 -5.67 -12.18 19.29
CA LEU A 157 -5.66 -10.73 19.31
C LEU A 157 -6.33 -10.17 18.05
N TYR A 158 -6.78 -8.92 18.14
CA TYR A 158 -7.33 -8.15 17.04
C TYR A 158 -6.43 -6.95 16.81
N VAL A 159 -6.11 -6.68 15.54
CA VAL A 159 -5.19 -5.62 15.11
C VAL A 159 -5.91 -4.77 14.07
N ASP A 160 -5.68 -3.46 14.10
CA ASP A 160 -5.98 -2.60 12.97
C ASP A 160 -5.24 -3.07 11.73
N ASP A 161 -5.94 -3.30 10.62
CA ASP A 161 -5.31 -3.84 9.42
C ASP A 161 -4.26 -2.91 8.80
N SER A 162 -4.22 -1.64 9.21
CA SER A 162 -3.16 -0.67 8.91
C SER A 162 -1.75 -1.17 9.24
N PHE A 163 -1.58 -2.12 10.16
CA PHE A 163 -0.26 -2.72 10.44
C PHE A 163 0.34 -3.40 9.19
N LEU A 164 -0.51 -3.87 8.27
CA LEU A 164 -0.08 -4.55 7.04
C LEU A 164 0.51 -3.60 5.99
N ILE A 165 0.27 -2.30 6.10
CA ILE A 165 0.80 -1.28 5.16
C ILE A 165 2.34 -1.40 5.04
N LYS A 166 3.02 -1.68 6.16
CA LYS A 166 4.47 -1.88 6.21
C LYS A 166 4.91 -2.97 5.23
N TYR A 167 4.21 -4.10 5.22
CA TYR A 167 4.60 -5.29 4.46
C TYR A 167 4.07 -5.27 3.03
N GLU A 168 2.88 -4.70 2.80
CA GLU A 168 2.28 -4.61 1.46
C GLU A 168 2.99 -3.59 0.56
N LYS A 169 3.62 -2.55 1.13
CA LYS A 169 4.34 -1.52 0.36
C LYS A 169 5.81 -1.87 0.10
N ASP A 170 6.41 -2.72 0.93
CA ASP A 170 7.82 -3.06 0.84
C ASP A 170 8.00 -4.45 0.19
N LYS A 171 8.58 -4.45 -1.01
CA LYS A 171 8.81 -5.65 -1.82
C LYS A 171 9.82 -6.63 -1.22
N THR A 172 10.50 -6.28 -0.13
CA THR A 172 11.36 -7.22 0.61
C THR A 172 10.54 -8.26 1.38
N TYR A 173 9.26 -8.00 1.64
CA TYR A 173 8.32 -8.93 2.27
C TYR A 173 7.42 -9.59 1.23
N GLU A 174 6.99 -10.81 1.54
CA GLU A 174 5.87 -11.44 0.84
C GLU A 174 4.61 -11.26 1.67
N ALA A 175 3.67 -10.45 1.20
CA ALA A 175 2.41 -10.13 1.87
C ALA A 175 1.22 -10.21 0.89
N ILE A 176 1.19 -11.27 0.07
CA ILE A 176 0.17 -11.47 -0.95
C ILE A 176 -1.12 -11.98 -0.27
N PRO A 177 -2.27 -11.29 -0.43
CA PRO A 177 -3.52 -11.79 0.11
C PRO A 177 -4.00 -13.06 -0.62
N PHE A 178 -4.55 -14.01 0.12
CA PHE A 178 -5.06 -15.27 -0.43
C PHE A 178 -6.32 -15.74 0.30
N PHE A 179 -7.05 -16.68 -0.31
CA PHE A 179 -8.19 -17.37 0.28
C PHE A 179 -7.82 -18.83 0.50
N ASP A 180 -7.94 -19.33 1.73
CA ASP A 180 -7.54 -20.70 2.08
C ASP A 180 -8.66 -21.74 1.93
N GLY A 181 -9.85 -21.31 1.50
CA GLY A 181 -11.06 -22.12 1.41
C GLY A 181 -12.13 -21.74 2.43
N ASP A 182 -11.75 -21.08 3.53
CA ASP A 182 -12.65 -20.69 4.62
C ASP A 182 -12.52 -19.19 4.94
N HIS A 183 -11.30 -18.67 4.91
CA HIS A 183 -10.95 -17.32 5.33
C HIS A 183 -10.04 -16.62 4.32
N TYR A 184 -10.17 -15.29 4.25
CA TYR A 184 -9.21 -14.44 3.57
C TYR A 184 -8.08 -14.06 4.51
N ARG A 185 -6.85 -14.18 4.02
CA ARG A 185 -5.63 -14.01 4.80
C ARG A 185 -4.65 -13.08 4.12
N ALA A 186 -3.78 -12.48 4.92
CA ALA A 186 -2.58 -11.83 4.47
C ALA A 186 -1.51 -12.15 5.50
N ASP A 187 -0.63 -13.09 5.17
CA ASP A 187 0.38 -13.65 6.07
C ASP A 187 1.76 -13.08 5.70
N PRO A 188 2.13 -11.84 6.14
CA PRO A 188 3.43 -11.29 5.80
C PRO A 188 4.57 -12.19 6.25
N SER A 189 5.53 -12.37 5.36
CA SER A 189 6.71 -13.19 5.61
C SER A 189 7.95 -12.56 5.02
N TYR A 190 9.11 -13.05 5.48
CA TYR A 190 10.41 -12.55 5.03
C TYR A 190 11.36 -13.71 4.74
N GLY A 191 11.62 -13.95 3.46
CA GLY A 191 12.69 -14.84 2.96
C GLY A 191 12.69 -16.25 3.54
N GLY A 192 11.53 -16.78 3.95
CA GLY A 192 11.40 -18.07 4.63
C GLY A 192 11.96 -18.13 6.06
N GLN A 193 12.44 -17.01 6.61
CA GLN A 193 13.00 -16.94 7.97
C GLN A 193 11.90 -16.90 9.03
N TRP A 194 10.87 -16.10 8.77
CA TRP A 194 9.69 -15.97 9.62
C TRP A 194 8.48 -15.57 8.77
N ALA A 195 7.30 -15.84 9.30
CA ALA A 195 6.02 -15.44 8.74
C ALA A 195 5.04 -15.20 9.89
N PHE A 196 4.20 -14.17 9.78
CA PHE A 196 2.97 -14.19 10.54
C PHE A 196 2.06 -15.26 9.94
N ARG A 197 1.58 -16.16 10.78
CA ARG A 197 0.67 -17.23 10.37
C ARG A 197 -0.69 -16.95 10.98
N ASP A 198 -1.74 -17.38 10.27
CA ASP A 198 -3.11 -17.20 10.70
C ASP A 198 -3.53 -15.73 10.87
N CYS A 199 -3.05 -14.86 9.96
CA CYS A 199 -3.52 -13.48 9.86
C CYS A 199 -4.81 -13.41 9.06
N ILE A 200 -5.94 -13.59 9.76
CA ILE A 200 -7.26 -13.63 9.14
C ILE A 200 -7.82 -12.21 9.08
N ARG A 201 -8.20 -11.74 7.88
CA ARG A 201 -8.91 -10.46 7.71
C ARG A 201 -10.34 -10.62 8.23
N VAL A 202 -10.76 -9.73 9.11
CA VAL A 202 -12.11 -9.71 9.70
C VAL A 202 -12.62 -8.28 9.79
N GLY A 203 -13.94 -8.10 9.73
CA GLY A 203 -14.56 -6.78 9.61
C GLY A 203 -14.00 -5.97 8.44
N ARG A 204 -14.24 -4.67 8.43
CA ARG A 204 -13.74 -3.80 7.36
C ARG A 204 -12.22 -3.61 7.39
N ASN A 205 -11.66 -3.42 8.59
CA ASN A 205 -10.28 -2.99 8.83
C ASN A 205 -9.59 -3.71 10.01
N LEU A 206 -9.94 -4.97 10.28
CA LEU A 206 -9.32 -5.74 11.35
C LEU A 206 -8.61 -6.99 10.82
N VAL A 207 -7.60 -7.40 11.57
CA VAL A 207 -6.93 -8.69 11.41
C VAL A 207 -6.99 -9.41 12.75
N LYS A 208 -7.43 -10.65 12.71
CA LYS A 208 -7.41 -11.58 13.83
C LYS A 208 -6.19 -12.47 13.70
N MET A 209 -5.43 -12.61 14.78
CA MET A 209 -4.23 -13.44 14.82
C MET A 209 -4.14 -14.21 16.15
N PRO A 210 -3.77 -15.50 16.15
CA PRO A 210 -3.47 -16.23 17.38
C PRO A 210 -2.20 -15.72 18.04
N PHE A 211 -2.22 -15.52 19.37
CA PHE A 211 -1.00 -15.19 20.12
C PHE A 211 0.08 -16.26 19.97
N TYR A 212 -0.33 -17.52 19.87
CA TYR A 212 0.55 -18.66 19.63
C TYR A 212 1.44 -18.43 18.41
N GLU A 213 0.85 -18.08 17.26
CA GLU A 213 1.60 -17.86 16.03
C GLU A 213 2.44 -16.57 16.09
N LEU A 214 1.93 -15.51 16.72
CA LEU A 214 2.66 -14.26 16.88
C LEU A 214 3.95 -14.43 17.70
N TYR A 215 3.95 -15.24 18.76
CA TYR A 215 5.15 -15.46 19.59
C TYR A 215 6.03 -16.62 19.09
N ARG A 216 5.64 -17.30 18.00
CA ARG A 216 6.33 -18.46 17.45
C ARG A 216 7.31 -18.07 16.34
N GLY A 217 8.48 -17.59 16.74
CA GLY A 217 9.60 -17.35 15.82
C GLY A 217 9.49 -16.09 14.97
N VAL A 218 8.47 -15.24 15.21
CA VAL A 218 8.42 -13.88 14.71
C VAL A 218 9.44 -13.02 15.48
N PRO A 219 10.25 -12.18 14.81
CA PRO A 219 11.20 -11.30 15.49
C PRO A 219 10.53 -10.31 16.43
N GLU A 220 11.15 -10.00 17.56
CA GLU A 220 10.59 -9.10 18.59
C GLU A 220 10.16 -7.73 18.03
N LYS A 221 10.96 -7.16 17.12
CA LYS A 221 10.64 -5.88 16.45
C LYS A 221 9.31 -5.92 15.69
N GLU A 222 8.96 -7.09 15.14
CA GLU A 222 7.72 -7.28 14.39
C GLU A 222 6.54 -7.49 15.37
N ILE A 223 6.78 -8.09 16.54
CA ILE A 223 5.78 -8.18 17.63
C ILE A 223 5.45 -6.79 18.18
N TYR A 224 6.45 -5.93 18.41
CA TYR A 224 6.22 -4.54 18.82
C TYR A 224 5.43 -3.76 17.76
N HIS A 225 5.77 -3.94 16.47
CA HIS A 225 4.98 -3.36 15.38
C HIS A 225 3.52 -3.80 15.44
N VAL A 226 3.23 -5.08 15.66
CA VAL A 226 1.83 -5.55 15.83
C VAL A 226 1.17 -4.95 17.07
N PHE A 227 1.92 -4.83 18.18
CA PHE A 227 1.43 -4.25 19.43
C PHE A 227 0.92 -2.81 19.27
N ASP A 228 1.62 -1.98 18.48
CA ASP A 228 1.23 -0.58 18.22
C ASP A 228 -0.13 -0.44 17.52
N TYR A 229 -0.61 -1.50 16.86
CA TYR A 229 -1.90 -1.51 16.15
C TYR A 229 -2.95 -2.40 16.83
N ALA A 230 -2.63 -3.01 17.98
CA ALA A 230 -3.54 -3.90 18.68
C ALA A 230 -4.78 -3.13 19.19
N LYS A 231 -5.95 -3.78 19.13
CA LYS A 231 -7.24 -3.22 19.56
C LYS A 231 -7.77 -4.00 20.74
N ASP A 232 -8.32 -3.28 21.72
CA ASP A 232 -9.01 -3.90 22.85
C ASP A 232 -10.30 -4.56 22.34
N PRO A 233 -10.49 -5.89 22.52
CA PRO A 233 -11.70 -6.57 22.11
C PRO A 233 -12.99 -5.95 22.67
N ASN A 234 -12.96 -5.33 23.85
CA ASN A 234 -14.11 -4.69 24.46
C ASN A 234 -14.53 -3.39 23.76
N LEU A 235 -13.65 -2.81 22.94
CA LEU A 235 -13.91 -1.62 22.14
C LEU A 235 -14.26 -1.95 20.69
N ILE A 236 -14.25 -3.23 20.30
CA ILE A 236 -14.63 -3.68 18.97
C ILE A 236 -16.13 -3.93 18.93
N ASP A 237 -16.81 -3.28 17.98
CA ASP A 237 -18.18 -3.63 17.64
C ASP A 237 -18.21 -4.94 16.83
N PHE A 238 -18.41 -6.05 17.53
CA PHE A 238 -18.49 -7.36 16.90
C PHE A 238 -19.69 -7.54 15.96
N SER A 239 -20.69 -6.65 15.98
CA SER A 239 -21.75 -6.67 14.97
C SER A 239 -21.20 -6.33 13.57
N LEU A 240 -20.07 -5.62 13.50
CA LEU A 240 -19.39 -5.23 12.27
C LEU A 240 -18.28 -6.20 11.83
N ILE A 241 -18.07 -7.32 12.55
CA ILE A 241 -16.99 -8.28 12.27
C ILE A 241 -17.16 -9.01 10.93
N ASN A 242 -18.37 -9.01 10.38
CA ASN A 242 -18.70 -9.62 9.10
C ASN A 242 -18.81 -8.58 7.96
N VAL A 243 -18.55 -7.31 8.25
CA VAL A 243 -18.45 -6.28 7.20
C VAL A 243 -17.32 -6.67 6.26
N GLU A 244 -17.58 -6.64 4.96
CA GLU A 244 -16.62 -7.09 3.94
C GLU A 244 -15.36 -6.21 3.93
N HIS A 245 -14.19 -6.83 4.05
CA HIS A 245 -12.90 -6.16 3.88
C HIS A 245 -12.47 -6.08 2.41
N ILE A 246 -11.48 -5.22 2.14
CA ILE A 246 -10.96 -4.94 0.79
C ILE A 246 -10.46 -6.17 0.03
N VAL A 247 -9.84 -7.15 0.71
CA VAL A 247 -9.37 -8.39 0.08
C VAL A 247 -10.54 -9.21 -0.49
N SER A 248 -11.58 -9.48 0.32
CA SER A 248 -12.77 -10.22 -0.13
C SER A 248 -13.45 -9.50 -1.28
N LYS A 249 -13.59 -8.18 -1.17
CA LYS A 249 -14.17 -7.32 -2.20
C LYS A 249 -13.39 -7.42 -3.52
N THR A 250 -12.05 -7.43 -3.44
CA THR A 250 -11.19 -7.62 -4.62
C THR A 250 -11.35 -9.00 -5.24
N PHE A 251 -11.42 -10.07 -4.44
CA PHE A 251 -11.71 -11.41 -4.95
C PHE A 251 -13.09 -11.50 -5.61
N ARG A 252 -14.11 -10.88 -5.03
CA ARG A 252 -15.46 -10.81 -5.63
C ARG A 252 -15.44 -10.08 -6.96
N PHE A 253 -14.73 -8.96 -7.06
CA PHE A 253 -14.50 -8.25 -8.32
C PHE A 253 -13.78 -9.13 -9.36
N THR A 254 -12.71 -9.83 -8.97
CA THR A 254 -11.98 -10.74 -9.87
C THR A 254 -12.85 -11.89 -10.36
N ARG A 255 -13.74 -12.44 -9.52
CA ARG A 255 -14.69 -13.48 -9.93
C ARG A 255 -15.65 -12.99 -11.00
N GLU A 256 -16.25 -11.81 -10.82
CA GLU A 256 -17.16 -11.26 -11.85
C GLU A 256 -16.44 -10.96 -13.18
N LEU A 257 -15.15 -10.59 -13.13
CA LEU A 257 -14.32 -10.42 -14.31
C LEU A 257 -14.01 -11.74 -15.04
N VAL A 258 -13.76 -12.82 -14.28
CA VAL A 258 -13.60 -14.16 -14.83
C VAL A 258 -14.90 -14.67 -15.43
N ASP A 259 -16.02 -14.49 -14.72
CA ASP A 259 -17.35 -14.88 -15.20
C ASP A 259 -17.75 -14.09 -16.46
N LEU A 260 -17.33 -12.83 -16.57
CA LEU A 260 -17.50 -12.02 -17.79
C LEU A 260 -16.73 -12.60 -18.96
N ASN A 261 -15.49 -13.03 -18.73
CA ASN A 261 -14.69 -13.67 -19.76
C ASN A 261 -15.38 -14.96 -20.27
N ASP A 262 -15.81 -15.83 -19.36
CA ASP A 262 -16.53 -17.07 -19.70
C ASP A 262 -17.86 -16.80 -20.43
N SER A 263 -18.59 -15.78 -20.00
CA SER A 263 -19.86 -15.35 -20.61
C SER A 263 -19.65 -14.84 -22.04
N LEU A 264 -18.59 -14.06 -22.28
CA LEU A 264 -18.27 -13.54 -23.62
C LEU A 264 -17.76 -14.65 -24.56
N ILE A 265 -17.03 -15.65 -24.05
CA ILE A 265 -16.67 -16.86 -24.83
C ILE A 265 -17.93 -17.62 -25.23
N SER A 266 -18.88 -17.76 -24.30
CA SER A 266 -20.14 -18.46 -24.55
C SER A 266 -20.99 -17.73 -25.61
N LEU A 267 -21.05 -16.40 -25.54
CA LEU A 267 -21.65 -15.57 -26.58
C LEU A 267 -20.95 -15.77 -27.94
N ALA A 268 -19.61 -15.81 -27.95
CA ALA A 268 -18.84 -16.04 -29.17
C ALA A 268 -19.20 -17.36 -29.84
N LYS A 269 -19.41 -18.44 -29.06
CA LYS A 269 -19.82 -19.75 -29.57
C LYS A 269 -21.17 -19.69 -30.28
N ILE A 270 -22.17 -19.02 -29.70
CA ILE A 270 -23.50 -18.84 -30.33
C ILE A 270 -23.39 -18.04 -31.64
N LEU A 271 -22.55 -17.01 -31.62
CA LEU A 271 -22.27 -16.18 -32.80
C LEU A 271 -21.34 -16.86 -33.82
N ASN A 272 -20.89 -18.09 -33.57
CA ASN A 272 -19.96 -18.86 -34.41
C ASN A 272 -18.61 -18.15 -34.64
N ILE A 273 -18.11 -17.45 -33.62
CA ILE A 273 -16.79 -16.80 -33.62
C ILE A 273 -15.81 -17.67 -32.80
N PRO A 274 -14.69 -18.12 -33.38
CA PRO A 274 -13.68 -18.86 -32.62
C PRO A 274 -12.89 -17.90 -31.72
N LEU A 275 -13.31 -17.76 -30.46
CA LEU A 275 -12.59 -17.05 -29.41
C LEU A 275 -12.22 -18.01 -28.28
N SER A 276 -11.01 -17.84 -27.75
CA SER A 276 -10.54 -18.47 -26.52
C SER A 276 -10.49 -17.45 -25.37
N SER A 277 -10.31 -17.94 -24.13
CA SER A 277 -10.19 -17.08 -22.94
C SER A 277 -9.14 -15.99 -23.11
N SER A 278 -7.95 -16.37 -23.60
CA SER A 278 -6.85 -15.42 -23.77
C SER A 278 -7.16 -14.36 -24.82
N ASP A 279 -8.09 -14.60 -25.77
CA ASP A 279 -8.48 -13.62 -26.78
C ASP A 279 -9.34 -12.49 -26.22
N ILE A 280 -9.99 -12.68 -25.07
CA ILE A 280 -10.89 -11.69 -24.46
C ILE A 280 -10.19 -11.03 -23.28
N PHE A 281 -9.61 -11.82 -22.38
CA PHE A 281 -9.02 -11.31 -21.15
C PHE A 281 -7.90 -12.19 -20.58
N GLU A 282 -7.05 -11.61 -19.73
CA GLU A 282 -5.97 -12.35 -19.07
C GLU A 282 -6.45 -13.16 -17.86
N TYR A 283 -7.55 -12.77 -17.23
CA TYR A 283 -8.10 -13.48 -16.07
C TYR A 283 -8.97 -14.65 -16.50
N ASN A 284 -8.72 -15.82 -15.91
CA ASN A 284 -9.47 -17.03 -16.17
C ASN A 284 -9.70 -17.80 -14.87
N LYS A 285 -10.67 -18.71 -14.91
CA LYS A 285 -11.15 -19.44 -13.73
C LYS A 285 -10.12 -20.42 -13.17
N ASP A 286 -9.39 -21.10 -14.04
CA ASP A 286 -8.41 -22.11 -13.63
C ASP A 286 -7.27 -21.45 -12.85
N GLU A 287 -6.73 -20.35 -13.37
CA GLU A 287 -5.66 -19.58 -12.74
C GLU A 287 -6.11 -18.95 -11.41
N LEU A 288 -7.31 -18.35 -11.36
CA LEU A 288 -7.84 -17.77 -10.13
C LEU A 288 -8.05 -18.82 -9.03
N ASN A 289 -8.50 -20.02 -9.39
CA ASN A 289 -8.70 -21.11 -8.45
C ASN A 289 -7.38 -21.72 -7.97
N ALA A 290 -6.36 -21.79 -8.84
CA ALA A 290 -5.07 -22.38 -8.52
C ALA A 290 -4.18 -21.42 -7.70
N GLU A 291 -4.09 -20.15 -8.13
CA GLU A 291 -3.08 -19.20 -7.64
C GLU A 291 -3.69 -17.97 -6.96
N GLY A 292 -5.02 -17.83 -6.98
CA GLY A 292 -5.69 -16.67 -6.39
C GLY A 292 -5.24 -15.36 -7.04
N LEU A 293 -4.68 -14.45 -6.25
CA LEU A 293 -4.16 -13.17 -6.73
C LEU A 293 -2.64 -13.20 -7.00
N ARG A 294 -1.94 -14.31 -6.73
CA ARG A 294 -0.46 -14.37 -6.74
C ARG A 294 0.17 -14.01 -8.08
N ASN A 295 -0.49 -14.35 -9.19
CA ASN A 295 0.01 -14.04 -10.53
C ASN A 295 -0.56 -12.74 -11.12
N TYR A 296 -1.29 -11.96 -10.31
CA TYR A 296 -1.94 -10.73 -10.73
C TYR A 296 -1.50 -9.50 -9.90
N PRO A 297 -0.33 -8.90 -10.18
CA PRO A 297 0.23 -7.81 -9.36
C PRO A 297 -0.68 -6.58 -9.20
N VAL A 298 -1.46 -6.26 -10.24
CA VAL A 298 -2.39 -5.12 -10.19
C VAL A 298 -3.57 -5.41 -9.24
N LEU A 299 -4.06 -6.66 -9.23
CA LEU A 299 -5.10 -7.10 -8.29
C LEU A 299 -4.57 -7.21 -6.85
N GLN A 300 -3.32 -7.65 -6.66
CA GLN A 300 -2.66 -7.62 -5.35
C GLN A 300 -2.64 -6.19 -4.81
N LYS A 301 -2.16 -5.23 -5.61
CA LYS A 301 -2.13 -3.82 -5.23
C LYS A 301 -3.51 -3.30 -4.87
N LEU A 302 -4.56 -3.70 -5.60
CA LEU A 302 -5.94 -3.32 -5.31
C LEU A 302 -6.46 -3.89 -3.98
N ALA A 303 -6.01 -5.09 -3.60
CA ALA A 303 -6.35 -5.78 -2.36
C ALA A 303 -5.58 -5.28 -1.12
N HIS A 304 -4.58 -4.41 -1.28
CA HIS A 304 -3.86 -3.80 -0.16
C HIS A 304 -4.79 -2.95 0.72
N VAL A 305 -4.37 -2.72 1.97
CA VAL A 305 -5.12 -1.98 2.99
C VAL A 305 -5.78 -0.72 2.43
N ALA A 306 -7.06 -0.56 2.77
CA ALA A 306 -7.87 0.61 2.50
C ALA A 306 -8.20 1.30 3.83
N SER A 307 -7.29 2.20 4.26
CA SER A 307 -7.39 2.89 5.54
C SER A 307 -8.74 3.57 5.72
N SER A 308 -9.22 3.64 6.96
CA SER A 308 -10.49 4.31 7.28
C SER A 308 -10.43 5.81 6.96
N ASP A 309 -9.29 6.45 7.23
CA ASP A 309 -8.97 7.87 6.98
C ASP A 309 -8.35 8.13 5.59
N MET A 310 -8.66 7.26 4.62
CA MET A 310 -8.13 7.33 3.25
C MET A 310 -8.25 8.73 2.64
N GLN A 311 -7.13 9.25 2.13
CA GLN A 311 -7.07 10.54 1.46
C GLN A 311 -7.63 10.45 0.04
N GLU A 312 -8.09 11.59 -0.49
CA GLU A 312 -8.67 11.69 -1.83
C GLU A 312 -7.74 11.13 -2.92
N GLN A 313 -6.43 11.44 -2.86
CA GLN A 313 -5.45 10.95 -3.83
C GLN A 313 -5.33 9.43 -3.84
N ASP A 314 -5.38 8.80 -2.66
CA ASP A 314 -5.35 7.33 -2.54
C ASP A 314 -6.63 6.72 -3.13
N PHE A 315 -7.79 7.34 -2.88
CA PHE A 315 -9.05 6.93 -3.48
C PHE A 315 -9.04 7.02 -5.01
N LEU A 316 -8.55 8.14 -5.58
CA LEU A 316 -8.43 8.29 -7.03
C LEU A 316 -7.44 7.28 -7.63
N ALA A 317 -6.34 6.98 -6.92
CA ALA A 317 -5.39 5.94 -7.34
C ALA A 317 -6.05 4.54 -7.37
N ARG A 318 -6.97 4.25 -6.44
CA ARG A 318 -7.77 3.01 -6.45
C ARG A 318 -8.75 2.98 -7.64
N CYS A 319 -9.47 4.07 -7.91
CA CYS A 319 -10.35 4.19 -9.09
C CYS A 319 -9.58 3.97 -10.40
N LYS A 320 -8.38 4.56 -10.50
CA LYS A 320 -7.47 4.36 -11.63
C LYS A 320 -7.05 2.90 -11.78
N THR A 321 -6.75 2.22 -10.67
CA THR A 321 -6.40 0.79 -10.67
C THR A 321 -7.57 -0.06 -11.15
N ILE A 322 -8.80 0.19 -10.66
CA ILE A 322 -10.02 -0.52 -11.11
C ILE A 322 -10.22 -0.30 -12.62
N ASN A 323 -10.08 0.93 -13.10
CA ASN A 323 -10.25 1.24 -14.52
C ASN A 323 -9.14 0.62 -15.39
N GLU A 324 -7.89 0.58 -14.91
CA GLU A 324 -6.78 -0.10 -15.58
C GLU A 324 -7.11 -1.58 -15.80
N ILE A 325 -7.62 -2.25 -14.77
CA ILE A 325 -8.01 -3.67 -14.84
C ILE A 325 -9.13 -3.89 -15.88
N ILE A 326 -10.19 -3.07 -15.86
CA ILE A 326 -11.30 -3.19 -16.83
C ILE A 326 -10.81 -2.93 -18.27
N ASN A 327 -9.90 -1.98 -18.46
CA ASN A 327 -9.38 -1.65 -19.79
C ASN A 327 -8.42 -2.71 -20.37
N LYS A 328 -8.02 -3.72 -19.59
CA LYS A 328 -7.29 -4.87 -20.12
C LYS A 328 -8.17 -5.82 -20.95
N ILE A 329 -9.50 -5.65 -20.94
CA ILE A 329 -10.40 -6.42 -21.83
C ILE A 329 -10.10 -6.04 -23.28
N ARG A 330 -9.87 -7.06 -24.13
CA ARG A 330 -9.41 -6.84 -25.50
C ARG A 330 -10.51 -6.27 -26.38
N VAL A 331 -10.38 -4.97 -26.70
CA VAL A 331 -11.25 -4.20 -27.60
C VAL A 331 -11.57 -4.93 -28.91
N GLY A 332 -10.57 -5.55 -29.52
CA GLY A 332 -10.72 -6.24 -30.81
C GLY A 332 -11.74 -7.39 -30.76
N SER A 333 -11.77 -8.13 -29.65
CA SER A 333 -12.70 -9.25 -29.47
C SER A 333 -14.12 -8.77 -29.22
N LEU A 334 -14.30 -7.71 -28.42
CA LEU A 334 -15.61 -7.09 -28.22
C LEU A 334 -16.18 -6.51 -29.53
N LYS A 335 -15.34 -5.90 -30.37
CA LYS A 335 -15.76 -5.41 -31.71
C LYS A 335 -16.22 -6.56 -32.61
N LYS A 336 -15.51 -7.69 -32.61
CA LYS A 336 -15.92 -8.89 -33.37
C LYS A 336 -17.30 -9.39 -32.94
N LEU A 337 -17.54 -9.45 -31.63
CA LEU A 337 -18.85 -9.84 -31.09
C LEU A 337 -19.96 -8.88 -31.54
N MET A 338 -19.77 -7.58 -31.37
CA MET A 338 -20.73 -6.55 -31.81
C MET A 338 -21.07 -6.64 -33.30
N ILE A 339 -20.06 -6.85 -34.16
CA ILE A 339 -20.27 -7.01 -35.60
C ILE A 339 -21.08 -8.27 -35.91
N ALA A 340 -20.77 -9.38 -35.22
CA ALA A 340 -21.52 -10.62 -35.38
C ALA A 340 -22.95 -10.56 -34.82
N MET A 341 -23.25 -9.60 -33.94
CA MET A 341 -24.60 -9.30 -33.45
C MET A 341 -25.39 -8.34 -34.38
N GLY A 342 -24.83 -7.99 -35.54
CA GLY A 342 -25.50 -7.19 -36.57
C GLY A 342 -25.19 -5.70 -36.57
N VAL A 343 -24.18 -5.24 -35.81
CA VAL A 343 -23.76 -3.83 -35.81
C VAL A 343 -22.74 -3.57 -36.93
N ASN A 344 -22.85 -2.44 -37.65
CA ASN A 344 -21.90 -2.13 -38.71
C ASN A 344 -20.49 -1.87 -38.15
N ALA A 345 -19.48 -2.38 -38.86
CA ALA A 345 -18.08 -2.22 -38.46
C ALA A 345 -17.64 -0.75 -38.28
N LYS A 346 -18.19 0.16 -39.08
CA LYS A 346 -17.90 1.61 -39.00
C LYS A 346 -18.41 2.23 -37.69
N ASP A 347 -19.50 1.72 -37.14
CA ASP A 347 -20.14 2.27 -35.95
C ASP A 347 -19.38 1.87 -34.66
N VAL A 348 -18.61 0.78 -34.72
CA VAL A 348 -17.84 0.26 -33.58
C VAL A 348 -16.35 0.60 -33.64
N GLU A 349 -15.84 1.14 -34.75
CA GLU A 349 -14.40 1.34 -35.00
C GLU A 349 -13.70 2.16 -33.90
N ARG A 350 -14.35 3.23 -33.40
CA ARG A 350 -13.78 4.16 -32.42
C ARG A 350 -14.19 3.86 -30.97
N LEU A 351 -15.03 2.85 -30.76
CA LEU A 351 -15.53 2.53 -29.42
C LEU A 351 -14.45 1.86 -28.56
N GLN A 352 -14.43 2.27 -27.30
CA GLN A 352 -13.55 1.77 -26.24
C GLN A 352 -14.25 0.65 -25.44
N PRO A 353 -13.54 -0.11 -24.57
CA PRO A 353 -14.08 -1.29 -23.91
C PRO A 353 -15.44 -1.08 -23.24
N LEU A 354 -15.60 -0.01 -22.46
CA LEU A 354 -16.85 0.26 -21.73
C LEU A 354 -18.04 0.49 -22.67
N LYS A 355 -17.85 1.22 -23.78
CA LYS A 355 -18.93 1.44 -24.76
C LYS A 355 -19.25 0.19 -25.55
N LEU A 356 -18.27 -0.66 -25.82
CA LEU A 356 -18.50 -1.96 -26.44
C LEU A 356 -19.25 -2.91 -25.52
N LEU A 357 -18.89 -2.99 -24.24
CA LEU A 357 -19.62 -3.76 -23.22
C LEU A 357 -21.06 -3.25 -23.06
N GLN A 358 -21.26 -1.92 -23.05
CA GLN A 358 -22.59 -1.32 -23.05
C GLN A 358 -23.40 -1.74 -24.28
N GLY A 359 -22.80 -1.72 -25.46
CA GLY A 359 -23.43 -2.18 -26.69
C GLY A 359 -23.85 -3.65 -26.61
N ILE A 360 -22.94 -4.53 -26.19
CA ILE A 360 -23.23 -5.96 -26.03
C ILE A 360 -24.37 -6.16 -25.03
N LEU A 361 -24.34 -5.49 -23.87
CA LEU A 361 -25.40 -5.58 -22.87
C LEU A 361 -26.74 -5.13 -23.43
N ASN A 362 -26.80 -3.96 -24.05
CA ASN A 362 -28.05 -3.43 -24.61
C ASN A 362 -28.66 -4.37 -25.64
N LEU A 363 -27.85 -4.88 -26.56
CA LEU A 363 -28.28 -5.85 -27.57
C LEU A 363 -28.80 -7.14 -26.94
N THR A 364 -28.11 -7.64 -25.92
CA THR A 364 -28.49 -8.83 -25.15
C THR A 364 -29.82 -8.62 -24.42
N GLU A 365 -29.99 -7.48 -23.75
CA GLU A 365 -31.23 -7.13 -23.06
C GLU A 365 -32.40 -6.97 -24.03
N GLY A 366 -32.18 -6.41 -25.23
CA GLY A 366 -33.21 -6.32 -26.27
C GLY A 366 -33.76 -7.68 -26.70
N ILE A 367 -32.89 -8.70 -26.81
CA ILE A 367 -33.31 -10.09 -27.08
C ILE A 367 -34.13 -10.66 -25.92
N ILE A 368 -33.69 -10.43 -24.68
CA ILE A 368 -34.38 -10.91 -23.48
C ILE A 368 -35.76 -10.27 -23.31
N GLU A 369 -35.87 -8.96 -23.53
CA GLU A 369 -37.12 -8.20 -23.38
C GLU A 369 -38.17 -8.63 -24.39
N GLN A 370 -37.74 -9.03 -25.59
CA GLN A 370 -38.62 -9.53 -26.65
C GLN A 370 -38.86 -11.05 -26.56
N ASN A 371 -38.22 -11.73 -25.60
CA ASN A 371 -38.32 -13.17 -25.38
C ASN A 371 -37.98 -13.97 -26.66
N GLU A 372 -36.94 -13.52 -27.35
CA GLU A 372 -36.44 -14.14 -28.58
C GLU A 372 -35.48 -15.29 -28.29
N GLU A 373 -35.37 -16.23 -29.23
CA GLU A 373 -34.46 -17.37 -29.13
C GLU A 373 -32.98 -16.92 -29.22
N PRO A 374 -32.01 -17.64 -28.61
CA PRO A 374 -30.60 -17.26 -28.65
C PRO A 374 -30.02 -17.07 -30.06
N SER A 375 -30.58 -17.73 -31.08
CA SER A 375 -30.19 -17.53 -32.48
C SER A 375 -30.42 -16.11 -32.99
N ALA A 376 -31.38 -15.38 -32.41
CA ALA A 376 -31.69 -13.99 -32.75
C ALA A 376 -30.56 -13.02 -32.36
N LEU A 377 -29.62 -13.42 -31.50
CA LEU A 377 -28.45 -12.61 -31.13
C LEU A 377 -27.63 -12.14 -32.34
N LYS A 378 -27.64 -12.88 -33.46
CA LYS A 378 -26.97 -12.50 -34.73
C LYS A 378 -27.58 -11.25 -35.38
N HIS A 379 -28.84 -10.97 -35.05
CA HIS A 379 -29.64 -9.87 -35.57
C HIS A 379 -30.06 -8.91 -34.45
N ALA A 380 -29.39 -8.96 -33.29
CA ALA A 380 -29.77 -8.20 -32.10
C ALA A 380 -29.93 -6.68 -32.35
N ASN A 381 -29.14 -6.14 -33.28
CA ASN A 381 -29.18 -4.72 -33.64
C ASN A 381 -30.49 -4.27 -34.30
N GLU A 382 -31.33 -5.21 -34.76
CA GLU A 382 -32.66 -4.91 -35.30
C GLU A 382 -33.68 -4.63 -34.19
N PHE A 383 -33.41 -5.08 -32.97
CA PHE A 383 -34.33 -5.06 -31.84
C PHE A 383 -34.12 -3.87 -30.89
N THR A 384 -32.90 -3.34 -30.82
CA THR A 384 -32.56 -2.25 -29.90
C THR A 384 -31.35 -1.45 -30.38
N ASN A 385 -31.27 -0.21 -29.94
CA ASN A 385 -30.13 0.65 -30.23
C ASN A 385 -28.98 0.36 -29.26
N PHE A 386 -27.91 -0.26 -29.77
CA PHE A 386 -26.72 -0.60 -28.99
C PHE A 386 -26.07 0.62 -28.30
N ASN A 387 -26.20 1.82 -28.85
CA ASN A 387 -25.53 3.02 -28.33
C ASN A 387 -26.35 3.76 -27.25
N SER A 388 -27.54 3.27 -26.90
CA SER A 388 -28.37 3.85 -25.84
C SER A 388 -27.66 3.80 -24.47
N THR A 389 -27.86 4.81 -23.63
CA THR A 389 -27.26 4.86 -22.29
C THR A 389 -27.86 3.77 -21.41
N ASN A 390 -27.02 2.95 -20.79
CA ASN A 390 -27.47 1.92 -19.85
C ASN A 390 -27.13 2.31 -18.41
N LEU A 391 -28.16 2.61 -17.61
CA LEU A 391 -27.99 3.01 -16.20
C LEU A 391 -27.35 1.92 -15.34
N LYS A 392 -27.46 0.64 -15.73
CA LYS A 392 -26.83 -0.48 -15.02
C LYS A 392 -25.31 -0.46 -15.14
N LEU A 393 -24.75 0.21 -16.14
CA LEU A 393 -23.31 0.39 -16.33
C LEU A 393 -22.80 1.78 -15.93
N ALA A 394 -23.67 2.67 -15.45
CA ALA A 394 -23.26 4.00 -14.99
C ALA A 394 -22.08 3.97 -14.00
N PRO A 395 -21.99 3.05 -13.03
CA PRO A 395 -20.82 2.95 -12.14
C PRO A 395 -19.48 2.77 -12.86
N LEU A 396 -19.43 2.00 -13.94
CA LEU A 396 -18.21 1.81 -14.73
C LEU A 396 -17.76 3.11 -15.42
N PHE A 397 -18.72 3.87 -15.96
CA PHE A 397 -18.44 5.17 -16.57
C PHE A 397 -18.01 6.20 -15.53
N ILE A 398 -18.65 6.24 -14.36
CA ILE A 398 -18.26 7.13 -13.25
C ILE A 398 -16.84 6.81 -12.75
N ASN A 399 -16.50 5.52 -12.59
CA ASN A 399 -15.13 5.12 -12.25
C ASN A 399 -14.12 5.58 -13.32
N ASN A 400 -14.50 5.55 -14.60
CA ASN A 400 -13.65 6.03 -15.69
C ASN A 400 -13.46 7.56 -15.66
N ASP A 401 -14.48 8.32 -15.25
CA ASP A 401 -14.38 9.77 -15.09
C ASP A 401 -13.49 10.13 -13.89
N LEU A 402 -13.66 9.43 -12.76
CA LEU A 402 -12.82 9.57 -11.57
C LEU A 402 -11.33 9.33 -11.86
N ARG A 403 -11.00 8.39 -12.76
CA ARG A 403 -9.60 8.16 -13.18
C ARG A 403 -8.92 9.44 -13.69
N ASN A 404 -9.63 10.28 -14.44
CA ASN A 404 -9.04 11.44 -15.12
C ASN A 404 -9.16 12.73 -14.29
N SER A 405 -9.66 12.63 -13.05
CA SER A 405 -10.05 13.77 -12.22
C SER A 405 -8.90 14.36 -11.40
N GLU A 406 -7.66 14.38 -11.91
CA GLU A 406 -6.51 14.98 -11.21
C GLU A 406 -6.67 16.50 -10.94
N ALA A 407 -7.71 17.15 -11.51
CA ALA A 407 -8.12 18.52 -11.19
C ALA A 407 -9.36 18.53 -10.29
N HIS A 408 -9.34 19.32 -9.21
CA HIS A 408 -10.39 19.40 -8.18
C HIS A 408 -11.83 19.52 -8.74
N GLU A 409 -12.06 20.28 -9.83
CA GLU A 409 -13.40 20.43 -10.42
C GLU A 409 -14.02 19.13 -11.00
N ALA A 410 -13.19 18.17 -11.40
CA ALA A 410 -13.66 16.91 -11.97
C ALA A 410 -14.06 15.90 -10.88
N VAL A 411 -13.45 16.02 -9.69
CA VAL A 411 -13.79 15.19 -8.53
C VAL A 411 -15.15 15.57 -7.99
N ASP A 412 -15.43 16.87 -7.80
CA ASP A 412 -16.73 17.33 -7.28
C ASP A 412 -17.90 16.82 -8.13
N LYS A 413 -17.80 16.92 -9.46
CA LYS A 413 -18.80 16.36 -10.39
C LYS A 413 -18.95 14.85 -10.28
N SER A 414 -17.85 14.14 -10.05
CA SER A 414 -17.87 12.69 -9.90
C SER A 414 -18.48 12.27 -8.55
N ILE A 415 -18.25 13.04 -7.48
CA ILE A 415 -18.92 12.85 -6.18
C ILE A 415 -20.42 13.15 -6.30
N GLU A 416 -20.82 14.18 -7.04
CA GLU A 416 -22.24 14.41 -7.36
C GLU A 416 -22.87 13.22 -8.11
N HIS A 417 -22.12 12.60 -9.03
CA HIS A 417 -22.58 11.39 -9.72
C HIS A 417 -22.68 10.19 -8.79
N LEU A 418 -21.75 10.01 -7.85
CA LEU A 418 -21.87 9.00 -6.80
C LEU A 418 -23.11 9.26 -5.93
N ALA A 419 -23.39 10.51 -5.57
CA ALA A 419 -24.59 10.88 -4.80
C ALA A 419 -25.88 10.52 -5.56
N LYS A 420 -25.92 10.71 -6.89
CA LYS A 420 -27.03 10.25 -7.74
C LYS A 420 -27.18 8.73 -7.78
N LEU A 421 -26.11 7.97 -7.54
CA LEU A 421 -26.17 6.51 -7.36
C LEU A 421 -26.60 6.09 -5.95
N GLY A 422 -26.78 7.03 -5.02
CA GLY A 422 -27.18 6.80 -3.64
C GLY A 422 -26.04 6.84 -2.62
N PHE A 423 -24.88 7.39 -2.98
CA PHE A 423 -23.80 7.60 -2.02
C PHE A 423 -24.09 8.78 -1.08
N ASP A 424 -23.88 8.60 0.22
CA ASP A 424 -23.97 9.68 1.20
C ASP A 424 -22.65 10.45 1.27
N SER A 425 -22.60 11.62 0.62
CA SER A 425 -21.41 12.47 0.59
C SER A 425 -21.02 13.03 1.95
N ALA A 426 -21.89 13.01 2.96
CA ALA A 426 -21.54 13.43 4.31
C ALA A 426 -20.46 12.51 4.93
N THR A 427 -20.39 11.25 4.50
CA THR A 427 -19.40 10.27 4.97
C THR A 427 -17.95 10.62 4.56
N LEU A 428 -17.76 11.52 3.59
CA LEU A 428 -16.43 11.98 3.17
C LEU A 428 -15.68 12.78 4.26
N ALA A 429 -16.40 13.31 5.26
CA ALA A 429 -15.78 14.00 6.39
C ALA A 429 -14.82 13.10 7.20
N SER A 430 -15.05 11.78 7.19
CA SER A 430 -14.19 10.79 7.83
C SER A 430 -13.12 10.18 6.92
N GLY A 431 -13.05 10.59 5.65
CA GLY A 431 -12.16 10.04 4.62
C GLY A 431 -12.91 9.37 3.47
N TYR A 432 -12.18 8.99 2.43
CA TYR A 432 -12.73 8.46 1.17
C TYR A 432 -12.91 6.94 1.14
N SER A 433 -12.72 6.27 2.28
CA SER A 433 -12.74 4.82 2.38
C SER A 433 -14.12 4.23 2.09
N HIS A 434 -15.20 4.86 2.59
CA HIS A 434 -16.57 4.47 2.30
C HIS A 434 -16.98 4.79 0.85
N ALA A 435 -16.45 5.85 0.25
CA ALA A 435 -16.63 6.14 -1.17
C ALA A 435 -16.02 5.05 -2.05
N LEU A 436 -14.83 4.55 -1.68
CA LEU A 436 -14.22 3.42 -2.35
C LEU A 436 -15.11 2.19 -2.26
N ASP A 437 -15.56 1.80 -1.06
CA ASP A 437 -16.40 0.61 -0.89
C ASP A 437 -17.66 0.69 -1.75
N PHE A 438 -18.36 1.83 -1.69
CA PHE A 438 -19.57 2.06 -2.45
C PHE A 438 -19.35 1.96 -3.96
N LEU A 439 -18.34 2.66 -4.49
CA LEU A 439 -18.03 2.61 -5.92
C LEU A 439 -17.64 1.19 -6.35
N PHE A 440 -16.81 0.53 -5.55
CA PHE A 440 -16.31 -0.79 -5.86
C PHE A 440 -17.45 -1.82 -5.87
N ASP A 441 -18.39 -1.73 -4.92
CA ASP A 441 -19.61 -2.54 -4.90
C ASP A 441 -20.48 -2.28 -6.13
N LYS A 442 -20.69 -1.02 -6.49
CA LYS A 442 -21.48 -0.65 -7.68
C LYS A 442 -20.84 -1.12 -8.99
N VAL A 443 -19.51 -1.09 -9.09
CA VAL A 443 -18.77 -1.63 -10.24
C VAL A 443 -18.94 -3.16 -10.32
N ILE A 444 -18.84 -3.86 -9.19
CA ILE A 444 -19.07 -5.32 -9.14
C ILE A 444 -20.51 -5.64 -9.54
N GLU A 445 -21.50 -4.91 -9.03
CA GLU A 445 -22.91 -5.07 -9.40
C GLU A 445 -23.15 -4.87 -10.91
N SER A 446 -22.51 -3.87 -11.52
CA SER A 446 -22.57 -3.64 -12.97
C SER A 446 -22.03 -4.84 -13.76
N LEU A 447 -20.87 -5.38 -13.39
CA LEU A 447 -20.28 -6.55 -14.05
C LEU A 447 -21.17 -7.79 -13.89
N LYS A 448 -21.66 -8.02 -12.66
CA LYS A 448 -22.59 -9.11 -12.36
C LYS A 448 -23.86 -9.02 -13.20
N HIS A 449 -24.40 -7.82 -13.39
CA HIS A 449 -25.57 -7.61 -14.24
C HIS A 449 -25.31 -8.00 -15.70
N VAL A 450 -24.13 -7.65 -16.24
CA VAL A 450 -23.70 -8.10 -17.58
C VAL A 450 -23.65 -9.62 -17.66
N ASN A 451 -23.03 -10.26 -16.66
CA ASN A 451 -22.92 -11.72 -16.61
C ASN A 451 -24.30 -12.40 -16.58
N ILE A 452 -25.23 -11.89 -15.75
CA ILE A 452 -26.60 -12.41 -15.67
C ILE A 452 -27.34 -12.23 -17.01
N ALA A 453 -27.25 -11.04 -17.62
CA ALA A 453 -27.91 -10.77 -18.89
C ALA A 453 -27.37 -11.68 -20.00
N LEU A 454 -26.04 -11.80 -20.12
CA LEU A 454 -25.42 -12.71 -21.09
C LEU A 454 -25.91 -14.14 -20.87
N ASN A 455 -25.82 -14.66 -19.65
CA ASN A 455 -26.26 -16.03 -19.37
C ASN A 455 -27.74 -16.27 -19.68
N LYS A 456 -28.61 -15.29 -19.40
CA LYS A 456 -30.05 -15.38 -19.68
C LYS A 456 -30.37 -15.32 -21.18
N ALA A 457 -29.59 -14.61 -22.00
CA ALA A 457 -29.83 -14.60 -23.45
C ALA A 457 -29.34 -15.87 -24.16
N MET A 458 -28.55 -16.70 -23.47
CA MET A 458 -27.97 -17.93 -24.01
C MET A 458 -28.78 -19.19 -23.66
N HIS A 459 -29.75 -19.08 -22.75
CA HIS A 459 -30.55 -20.18 -22.18
C HIS A 459 -32.02 -19.78 -22.12
#